data_AF-A0A538RGF0-F1
#
_entry.id   AF-A0A538RGF0-F1
#
_cell.length_a   1.000
_cell.length_b   1.000
_cell.length_c   1.000
_cell.angle_alpha   90.00
_cell.angle_beta   90.00
_cell.angle_gamma   90.00
#
_symmetry.space_group_name_H-M   'P 1'
#
loop_
_entity.id
_entity.type
_entity.pdbx_description
1 polymer ?
#
loop_
_entity_poly.entity_id
_entity_poly.type
_entity_poly.pdbx_seq_one_letter_code
_entity_poly.pdbx_strand_id
1 'polypeptide(L)'
;MKKLAVPLLAVLAAIGLAVSVYLVFYDAPLEYSRNAELQLNGSSLFFNQKIVYFHVGHAFWLFGAVFVSGLSSIAFLKTRNPRWDDIASASTDVAVAFGAVVLFTGSVWAKAAWDVWWKWEP
;
A
#
# COMPACT_ATOMS: atom_id res chain seq x y z
N MET A 1 -6.59 -31.13 -1.39
CA MET A 1 -6.77 -29.87 -2.14
C MET A 1 -6.17 -28.62 -1.48
N LYS A 2 -5.98 -28.54 -0.14
CA LYS A 2 -5.49 -27.30 0.53
C LYS A 2 -3.98 -27.00 0.39
N LYS A 3 -3.12 -28.01 0.16
CA LYS A 3 -1.65 -27.83 0.14
C LYS A 3 -1.12 -26.95 -1.00
N LEU A 4 -1.86 -26.86 -2.11
CA LEU A 4 -1.46 -26.06 -3.27
C LEU A 4 -2.03 -24.64 -3.24
N ALA A 5 -2.99 -24.33 -2.37
CA ALA A 5 -3.65 -23.03 -2.38
C ALA A 5 -2.71 -21.88 -1.99
N VAL A 6 -1.93 -22.05 -0.93
CA VAL A 6 -0.97 -21.04 -0.47
C VAL A 6 0.13 -20.76 -1.51
N PRO A 7 0.86 -21.75 -2.05
CA PRO A 7 1.88 -21.47 -3.05
C PRO A 7 1.27 -20.90 -4.35
N LEU A 8 0.08 -21.35 -4.75
CA LEU A 8 -0.61 -20.79 -5.91
C LEU A 8 -0.95 -19.30 -5.71
N LEU A 9 -1.53 -18.93 -4.57
CA LEU A 9 -1.84 -17.54 -4.26
C LEU A 9 -0.58 -16.68 -4.17
N ALA A 10 0.51 -17.22 -3.63
CA ALA A 10 1.80 -16.52 -3.58
C ALA A 10 2.38 -16.27 -4.97
N VAL A 11 2.32 -17.26 -5.88
CA VAL A 11 2.76 -17.09 -7.27
C VAL A 11 1.89 -16.08 -8.01
N LEU A 12 0.56 -16.15 -7.85
CA LEU A 12 -0.36 -15.19 -8.45
C LEU A 12 -0.12 -13.77 -7.93
N ALA A 13 0.13 -13.60 -6.62
CA ALA A 13 0.47 -12.32 -6.03
C ALA A 13 1.81 -11.78 -6.57
N ALA A 14 2.82 -12.63 -6.72
CA ALA A 14 4.11 -12.23 -7.29
C ALA A 14 4.00 -11.80 -8.75
N ILE A 15 3.23 -12.54 -9.57
CA ILE A 15 2.94 -12.17 -10.97
C ILE A 15 2.17 -10.85 -11.00
N GLY A 16 1.13 -10.71 -10.18
CA GLY A 16 0.34 -9.47 -10.09
C GLY A 16 1.19 -8.26 -9.69
N LEU A 17 2.13 -8.42 -8.76
CA LEU A 17 3.08 -7.38 -8.39
C LEU A 17 4.03 -7.03 -9.54
N ALA A 18 4.56 -8.02 -10.26
CA ALA A 18 5.42 -7.76 -11.41
C ALA A 18 4.68 -7.02 -12.53
N VAL A 19 3.43 -7.42 -12.80
CA VAL A 19 2.56 -6.75 -13.77
C VAL A 19 2.24 -5.33 -13.33
N SER A 20 1.91 -5.10 -12.05
CA SER A 20 1.61 -3.76 -11.57
C SER A 20 2.82 -2.83 -11.68
N VAL A 21 4.02 -3.32 -11.36
CA VAL A 21 5.27 -2.58 -11.55
C VAL A 21 5.46 -2.21 -13.02
N TYR A 22 5.28 -3.16 -13.94
CA TYR A 22 5.38 -2.88 -15.38
C TYR A 22 4.39 -1.80 -15.83
N LEU A 23 3.11 -1.94 -15.47
CA LEU A 23 2.07 -1.00 -15.87
C LEU A 23 2.32 0.41 -15.31
N VAL A 24 2.74 0.52 -14.05
CA VAL A 24 3.00 1.83 -13.44
C VAL A 24 4.17 2.56 -14.09
N PHE A 25 5.25 1.86 -14.45
CA PHE A 25 6.44 2.52 -15.01
C PHE A 25 6.39 2.69 -16.53
N TYR A 26 5.79 1.77 -17.26
CA TYR A 26 5.81 1.77 -18.73
C TYR A 26 4.52 2.25 -19.39
N ASP A 27 3.35 2.02 -18.77
CA ASP A 27 2.06 2.30 -19.42
C ASP A 27 1.38 3.55 -18.85
N ALA A 28 1.44 3.74 -17.52
CA ALA A 28 0.78 4.87 -16.88
C ALA A 28 1.37 6.19 -17.41
N PRO A 29 0.53 7.10 -17.96
CA PRO A 29 1.00 8.35 -18.55
C PRO A 29 1.63 9.23 -17.48
N LEU A 30 2.65 9.99 -17.87
CA LEU A 30 3.16 11.09 -17.07
C LEU A 30 2.27 12.32 -17.33
N GLU A 31 1.59 12.81 -16.31
CA GLU A 31 0.93 14.11 -16.40
C GLU A 31 2.01 15.19 -16.47
N TYR A 32 2.34 15.71 -17.64
CA TYR A 32 3.08 16.96 -17.75
C TYR A 32 2.08 18.10 -17.60
N SER A 33 1.89 18.65 -16.38
CA SER A 33 1.11 19.88 -16.26
C SER A 33 1.87 21.02 -16.91
N ARG A 34 1.26 21.66 -17.89
CA ARG A 34 1.73 22.97 -18.38
C ARG A 34 1.60 23.97 -17.22
N ASN A 35 2.64 24.74 -16.94
CA ASN A 35 2.51 25.89 -16.06
C ASN A 35 1.62 26.96 -16.73
N ALA A 36 1.32 28.06 -16.04
CA ALA A 36 0.50 29.16 -16.57
C ALA A 36 1.04 29.74 -17.91
N GLU A 37 2.31 29.48 -18.24
CA GLU A 37 3.02 29.96 -19.44
C GLU A 37 3.15 28.89 -20.54
N LEU A 38 2.41 27.79 -20.43
CA LEU A 38 2.40 26.69 -21.40
C LEU A 38 3.76 25.98 -21.61
N GLN A 39 4.73 26.15 -20.72
CA GLN A 39 5.94 25.34 -20.70
C GLN A 39 5.64 23.98 -20.07
N LEU A 40 6.16 22.90 -20.69
CA LEU A 40 6.20 21.60 -20.03
C LEU A 40 7.08 21.73 -18.79
N ASN A 41 6.47 21.79 -17.60
CA ASN A 41 7.24 21.76 -16.37
C ASN A 41 7.76 20.32 -16.21
N GLY A 42 9.01 20.08 -16.59
CA GLY A 42 9.72 18.84 -16.32
C GLY A 42 10.11 18.71 -14.85
N SER A 43 9.21 19.05 -13.93
CA SER A 43 9.47 18.91 -12.50
C SER A 43 9.50 17.42 -12.15
N SER A 44 10.46 17.04 -11.31
CA SER A 44 10.53 15.73 -10.64
C SER A 44 9.23 15.36 -9.90
N LEU A 45 8.37 16.35 -9.66
CA LEU A 45 7.05 16.25 -9.04
C LEU A 45 5.98 15.53 -9.90
N PHE A 46 6.25 15.21 -11.17
CA PHE A 46 5.32 14.42 -12.00
C PHE A 46 5.75 12.95 -12.11
N PHE A 47 7.04 12.67 -12.03
CA PHE A 47 7.52 11.28 -11.96
C PHE A 47 7.29 10.67 -10.57
N ASN A 48 7.52 11.43 -9.50
CA ASN A 48 7.29 10.94 -8.13
C ASN A 48 5.82 10.59 -7.86
N GLN A 49 4.83 11.17 -8.56
CA GLN A 49 3.42 10.81 -8.45
C GLN A 49 3.14 9.34 -8.75
N LYS A 50 3.99 8.68 -9.54
CA LYS A 50 3.87 7.23 -9.77
C LYS A 50 3.94 6.42 -8.48
N ILE A 51 4.53 6.95 -7.41
CA ILE A 51 4.54 6.28 -6.09
C ILE A 51 3.13 6.12 -5.52
N VAL A 52 2.17 6.98 -5.88
CA VAL A 52 0.79 6.93 -5.38
C VAL A 52 0.11 5.62 -5.79
N TYR A 53 0.39 5.10 -6.98
CA TYR A 53 -0.13 3.80 -7.44
C TYR A 53 0.29 2.65 -6.52
N PHE A 54 1.44 2.75 -5.87
CA PHE A 54 1.86 1.80 -4.85
C PHE A 54 1.33 2.22 -3.48
N HIS A 55 1.73 3.38 -2.99
CA HIS A 55 1.49 3.84 -1.62
C HIS A 55 0.01 3.76 -1.21
N VAL A 56 -0.88 4.32 -2.03
CA VAL A 56 -2.32 4.38 -1.68
C VAL A 56 -2.94 2.99 -1.70
N GLY A 57 -2.59 2.14 -2.68
CA GLY A 57 -3.05 0.76 -2.71
C GLY A 57 -2.66 -0.04 -1.47
N HIS A 58 -1.40 0.11 -1.02
CA HIS A 58 -0.90 -0.53 0.21
C HIS A 58 -1.57 0.05 1.47
N ALA A 59 -1.89 1.35 1.48
CA ALA A 59 -2.60 1.99 2.59
C ALA A 59 -4.03 1.44 2.76
N PHE A 60 -4.76 1.18 1.66
CA PHE A 60 -6.08 0.54 1.74
C PHE A 60 -6.01 -0.89 2.29
N TRP A 61 -4.98 -1.66 1.92
CA TRP A 61 -4.76 -2.99 2.51
C TRP A 61 -4.43 -2.93 4.00
N LEU A 62 -3.60 -1.97 4.42
CA LEU A 62 -3.36 -1.70 5.84
C LEU A 62 -4.66 -1.41 6.58
N PHE A 63 -5.45 -0.44 6.10
CA PHE A 63 -6.70 -0.06 6.76
C PHE A 63 -7.71 -1.22 6.80
N GLY A 64 -7.84 -1.97 5.70
CA GLY A 64 -8.69 -3.15 5.65
C GLY A 64 -8.26 -4.21 6.66
N ALA A 65 -6.95 -4.49 6.76
CA ALA A 65 -6.41 -5.48 7.69
C ALA A 65 -6.62 -5.06 9.15
N VAL A 66 -6.39 -3.79 9.50
CA VAL A 66 -6.67 -3.25 10.84
C VAL A 66 -8.17 -3.33 11.16
N PHE A 67 -9.03 -2.99 10.20
CA PHE A 67 -10.48 -3.07 10.37
C PHE A 67 -10.96 -4.51 10.61
N VAL A 68 -10.49 -5.48 9.82
CA VAL A 68 -10.79 -6.90 10.00
C VAL A 68 -10.27 -7.42 11.34
N SER A 69 -9.07 -7.00 11.74
CA SER A 69 -8.51 -7.33 13.06
C SER A 69 -9.43 -6.83 14.18
N GLY A 70 -9.84 -5.56 14.13
CA GLY A 70 -10.73 -4.98 15.13
C GLY A 70 -12.09 -5.69 15.21
N LEU A 71 -12.73 -5.95 14.07
CA LEU A 71 -14.00 -6.70 14.03
C LEU A 71 -13.85 -8.11 14.59
N SER A 72 -12.77 -8.80 14.24
CA SER A 72 -12.50 -10.15 14.70
C SER A 72 -12.22 -10.19 16.21
N SER A 73 -11.47 -9.23 16.75
CA SER A 73 -11.27 -9.10 18.19
C SER A 73 -12.59 -8.85 18.94
N ILE A 74 -13.47 -7.99 18.42
CA ILE A 74 -14.81 -7.76 18.99
C ILE A 74 -15.63 -9.06 18.97
N ALA A 75 -15.63 -9.79 17.84
CA ALA A 75 -16.31 -11.06 17.71
C ALA A 75 -15.77 -12.14 18.66
N PHE A 76 -14.45 -12.17 18.87
CA PHE A 76 -13.80 -13.05 19.85
C PHE A 76 -14.29 -12.73 21.27
N LEU A 77 -14.30 -11.45 21.67
CA LEU A 77 -14.74 -11.07 23.02
C LEU A 77 -16.20 -11.45 23.30
N LYS A 78 -17.07 -11.33 22.28
CA LYS A 78 -18.49 -11.66 22.38
C LYS A 78 -18.77 -13.16 22.37
N THR A 79 -18.06 -13.92 21.55
CA THR A 79 -18.37 -15.35 21.31
C THR A 79 -17.43 -16.32 22.02
N ARG A 80 -16.25 -15.85 22.45
CA ARG A 80 -15.13 -16.65 22.97
C ARG A 80 -14.70 -17.80 22.05
N ASN A 81 -15.00 -17.69 20.75
CA ASN A 81 -14.61 -18.68 19.77
C ASN A 81 -13.20 -18.39 19.25
N PRO A 82 -12.22 -19.30 19.44
CA PRO A 82 -10.82 -19.08 19.09
C PRO A 82 -10.58 -18.79 17.60
N ARG A 83 -11.50 -19.19 16.72
CA ARG A 83 -11.38 -18.87 15.28
C ARG A 83 -11.29 -17.37 15.00
N TRP A 84 -11.96 -16.55 15.82
CA TRP A 84 -11.89 -15.09 15.67
C TRP A 84 -10.55 -14.52 16.13
N ASP A 85 -9.91 -15.16 17.11
CA ASP A 85 -8.57 -14.81 17.55
C ASP A 85 -7.54 -15.13 16.46
N ASP A 86 -7.65 -16.31 15.84
CA ASP A 86 -6.80 -16.71 14.70
C ASP A 86 -6.90 -15.69 13.54
N ILE A 87 -8.11 -15.24 13.21
CA ILE A 87 -8.34 -14.24 12.15
C ILE A 87 -7.77 -12.88 12.55
N ALA A 88 -7.94 -12.46 13.81
CA ALA A 88 -7.39 -11.20 14.30
C ALA A 88 -5.86 -11.18 14.24
N SER A 89 -5.22 -12.26 14.69
CA SER A 89 -3.76 -12.43 14.63
C SER A 89 -3.26 -12.40 13.19
N ALA A 90 -3.85 -13.20 12.29
CA ALA A 90 -3.45 -13.23 10.88
C ALA A 90 -3.64 -11.86 10.18
N SER A 91 -4.72 -11.14 10.51
CA SER A 91 -4.98 -9.81 9.96
C SER A 91 -3.99 -8.77 10.49
N THR A 92 -3.56 -8.91 11.75
CA THR A 92 -2.57 -8.02 12.35
C THR A 92 -1.21 -8.17 11.67
N ASP A 93 -0.76 -9.38 11.36
CA ASP A 93 0.50 -9.60 10.64
C ASP A 93 0.48 -8.92 9.25
N VAL A 94 -0.65 -9.01 8.55
CA VAL A 94 -0.86 -8.30 7.28
C VAL A 94 -0.80 -6.80 7.49
N ALA A 95 -1.49 -6.27 8.51
CA ALA A 95 -1.46 -4.84 8.83
C ALA A 95 -0.04 -4.34 9.13
N VAL A 96 0.76 -5.09 9.90
CA VAL A 96 2.16 -4.73 10.19
C VAL A 96 3.00 -4.70 8.91
N ALA A 97 2.88 -5.70 8.05
CA ALA A 97 3.64 -5.77 6.80
C ALA A 97 3.30 -4.60 5.86
N PHE A 98 2.02 -4.34 5.61
CA PHE A 98 1.60 -3.22 4.77
C PHE A 98 1.86 -1.87 5.43
N GLY A 99 1.77 -1.78 6.76
CA GLY A 99 2.12 -0.58 7.53
C GLY A 99 3.58 -0.20 7.36
N ALA A 100 4.51 -1.16 7.43
CA ALA A 100 5.93 -0.91 7.16
C ALA A 100 6.16 -0.39 5.74
N VAL A 101 5.50 -0.97 4.74
CA VAL A 101 5.58 -0.51 3.34
C VAL A 101 5.05 0.92 3.20
N VAL A 102 3.90 1.23 3.81
CA VAL A 102 3.27 2.56 3.76
C VAL A 102 4.16 3.60 4.44
N LEU A 103 4.71 3.31 5.62
CA LEU A 103 5.63 4.21 6.31
C LEU A 103 6.87 4.50 5.46
N PHE A 104 7.47 3.46 4.88
CA PHE A 104 8.65 3.60 4.03
C PHE A 104 8.34 4.42 2.78
N THR A 105 7.32 4.03 2.02
CA THR A 105 6.94 4.70 0.76
C THR A 105 6.44 6.12 0.99
N GLY A 106 5.77 6.38 2.12
CA GLY A 106 5.33 7.73 2.51
C GLY A 106 6.52 8.65 2.80
N SER A 107 7.56 8.14 3.48
CA SER A 107 8.78 8.90 3.73
C SER A 107 9.56 9.23 2.45
N VAL A 108 9.64 8.27 1.53
CA VAL A 108 10.25 8.47 0.20
C VAL A 108 9.49 9.54 -0.60
N TRP A 109 8.15 9.49 -0.58
CA TRP A 109 7.33 10.51 -1.23
C TRP A 109 7.53 11.89 -0.60
N ALA A 110 7.56 11.98 0.73
CA ALA A 110 7.77 13.24 1.45
C ALA A 110 9.13 13.88 1.08
N LYS A 111 10.20 13.08 0.99
CA LYS A 111 11.52 13.58 0.54
C LYS A 111 11.45 14.13 -0.89
N ALA A 112 10.74 13.46 -1.79
CA ALA A 112 10.60 13.91 -3.17
C ALA A 112 9.72 15.17 -3.30
N ALA A 113 8.69 15.32 -2.46
CA ALA A 113 7.73 16.41 -2.54
C ALA A 113 8.16 17.67 -1.77
N TRP A 114 8.78 17.49 -0.60
CA TRP A 114 9.05 18.58 0.36
C TRP A 114 10.52 18.66 0.78
N ASP A 115 11.41 17.87 0.17
CA ASP A 115 12.83 17.77 0.49
C ASP A 115 13.17 17.32 1.93
N VAL A 116 12.17 16.76 2.65
CA VAL A 116 12.31 16.22 4.01
C VAL A 116 11.62 14.87 4.15
N TRP A 117 12.22 13.94 4.89
CA TRP A 117 11.73 12.56 5.03
C TRP A 117 10.46 12.43 5.88
N TRP A 118 10.32 13.30 6.86
CA TRP A 118 9.17 13.44 7.74
C TRP A 118 9.10 14.88 8.18
N LYS A 119 7.97 15.55 7.91
CA LYS A 119 7.70 16.88 8.42
C LYS A 119 6.59 16.76 9.45
N TRP A 120 6.96 16.93 10.72
CA TRP A 120 6.00 17.09 11.80
C TRP A 120 5.82 18.59 11.95
N GLU A 121 4.70 19.13 11.46
CA GLU A 121 4.35 20.53 11.74
C GLU A 121 3.83 20.62 13.18
N PRO A 122 4.13 21.71 13.92
CA PRO A 122 3.38 22.08 15.12
C PRO A 122 1.91 22.38 14.80
#